data_AF-A0A956KT18-F1
#
_entry.id   AF-A0A956KT18-F1
#
_cell.length_a   1.000
_cell.length_b   1.000
_cell.length_c   1.000
_cell.angle_alpha   90.00
_cell.angle_beta   90.00
_cell.angle_gamma   90.00
#
_symmetry.space_group_name_H-M   'P 1'
#
loop_
_entity.id
_entity.type
_entity.pdbx_description
1 polymer ?
#
loop_
_entity_poly.entity_id
_entity_poly.type
_entity_poly.pdbx_seq_one_letter_code
_entity_poly.pdbx_strand_id
1 'polypeptide(L)'
;RFWPDGTPRLSAYEYQGLLSSPCWQEGAPEGLGCNHCHDMHGDDPDGQLRRGREGAGACVDCHAPTGLGGATNPGGHGGHGQAAPSVDCIDCHMPTITYGLLEGMISHRITSPAPARLLGRSDQPDACTQCHVDRSRAWAAAAMVDVGLAGGGEPVTKDEGHPQVLLDLLGGDPIQRNLAAHALAAPKASGDPGARMLWLAEALEDEYPSVRWFAWRGLRTLAAASREKGSEELLAALAGFDYLGSIESRVLAIDSIRAALPSRRDPMLEALGDDKEALISGRVGLEIWIGE
;
A
#
# COMPACT_ATOMS: atom_id res chain seq x y z
N ARG A 1 6.21 -14.89 6.77
CA ARG A 1 5.03 -15.55 6.14
C ARG A 1 3.74 -14.81 6.45
N PHE A 2 3.48 -14.49 7.73
CA PHE A 2 2.36 -13.65 8.17
C PHE A 2 2.89 -12.36 8.82
N TRP A 3 2.12 -11.29 8.76
CA TRP A 3 2.32 -10.08 9.56
C TRP A 3 2.11 -10.46 11.03
N PRO A 4 2.61 -9.67 12.00
CA PRO A 4 2.52 -10.03 13.42
C PRO A 4 1.08 -10.19 13.94
N ASP A 5 0.10 -9.57 13.28
CA ASP A 5 -1.32 -9.72 13.58
C ASP A 5 -1.98 -10.98 12.98
N GLY A 6 -1.21 -11.81 12.28
CA GLY A 6 -1.68 -13.04 11.63
C GLY A 6 -2.19 -12.85 10.20
N THR A 7 -2.19 -11.62 9.66
CA THR A 7 -2.55 -11.38 8.26
C THR A 7 -1.51 -12.01 7.32
N PRO A 8 -1.89 -12.67 6.22
CA PRO A 8 -0.94 -13.12 5.21
C PRO A 8 -0.04 -11.98 4.70
N ARG A 9 1.26 -12.27 4.52
CA ARG A 9 2.20 -11.36 3.84
C ARG A 9 2.34 -11.67 2.37
N LEU A 10 2.02 -12.91 2.02
CA LEU A 10 2.27 -13.50 0.71
C LEU A 10 0.98 -14.12 0.20
N SER A 11 0.71 -13.93 -1.10
CA SER A 11 -0.54 -14.39 -1.73
C SER A 11 -0.78 -15.90 -1.60
N ALA A 12 0.27 -16.68 -1.38
CA ALA A 12 0.20 -18.12 -1.15
C ALA A 12 -0.59 -18.53 0.11
N TYR A 13 -0.90 -17.59 1.02
CA TYR A 13 -1.59 -17.86 2.29
C TYR A 13 -2.95 -17.16 2.40
N GLU A 14 -3.50 -16.65 1.31
CA GLU A 14 -4.77 -15.89 1.31
C GLU A 14 -5.97 -16.74 1.71
N TYR A 15 -5.95 -18.05 1.44
CA TYR A 15 -6.97 -18.96 1.97
C TYR A 15 -6.94 -19.00 3.50
N GLN A 16 -5.77 -19.06 4.13
CA GLN A 16 -5.63 -18.95 5.58
C GLN A 16 -6.06 -17.57 6.09
N GLY A 17 -5.81 -16.51 5.30
CA GLY A 17 -6.35 -15.17 5.54
C GLY A 17 -7.88 -15.20 5.65
N LEU A 18 -8.56 -15.77 4.66
CA LEU A 18 -10.02 -15.94 4.65
C LEU A 18 -10.50 -16.72 5.87
N LEU A 19 -9.87 -17.85 6.18
CA LEU A 19 -10.22 -18.66 7.37
C LEU A 19 -10.04 -17.90 8.69
N SER A 20 -9.16 -16.90 8.73
CA SER A 20 -8.93 -16.05 9.91
C SER A 20 -9.86 -14.83 9.99
N SER A 21 -10.64 -14.56 8.94
CA SER A 21 -11.60 -13.46 8.92
C SER A 21 -12.84 -13.78 9.78
N PRO A 22 -13.48 -12.77 10.40
CA PRO A 22 -14.78 -12.94 11.05
C PRO A 22 -15.86 -13.48 10.09
N CYS A 23 -15.82 -13.07 8.81
CA CYS A 23 -16.75 -13.54 7.77
C CYS A 23 -16.75 -15.06 7.61
N TRP A 24 -15.60 -15.71 7.83
CA TRP A 24 -15.53 -17.17 7.91
C TRP A 24 -15.83 -17.69 9.33
N GLN A 25 -15.11 -17.19 10.33
CA GLN A 25 -15.13 -17.72 11.70
C GLN A 25 -16.51 -17.69 12.35
N GLU A 26 -17.24 -16.59 12.18
CA GLU A 26 -18.56 -16.39 12.80
C GLU A 26 -19.68 -17.13 12.04
N GLY A 27 -19.48 -17.39 10.74
CA GLY A 27 -20.41 -18.14 9.90
C GLY A 27 -20.11 -19.65 9.83
N ALA A 28 -19.01 -20.11 10.42
CA ALA A 28 -18.56 -21.50 10.28
C ALA A 28 -19.62 -22.51 10.78
N PRO A 29 -19.82 -23.65 10.07
CA PRO A 29 -19.03 -24.15 8.93
C PRO A 29 -19.48 -23.63 7.55
N GLU A 30 -20.54 -22.83 7.47
CA GLU A 30 -21.11 -22.26 6.23
C GLU A 30 -20.64 -20.81 5.99
N GLY A 31 -19.51 -20.44 6.60
CA GLY A 31 -18.94 -19.10 6.50
C GLY A 31 -18.46 -18.76 5.08
N LEU A 32 -18.10 -17.50 4.88
CA LEU A 32 -17.67 -17.00 3.57
C LEU A 32 -16.55 -17.84 2.95
N GLY A 33 -16.85 -18.54 1.86
CA GLY A 33 -15.88 -19.28 1.04
C GLY A 33 -15.52 -18.57 -0.27
N CYS A 34 -14.45 -19.02 -0.95
CA CYS A 34 -13.93 -18.39 -2.17
C CYS A 34 -15.00 -18.24 -3.27
N ASN A 35 -15.85 -19.25 -3.44
CA ASN A 35 -16.91 -19.29 -4.46
C ASN A 35 -18.10 -18.36 -4.20
N HIS A 36 -18.10 -17.58 -3.12
CA HIS A 36 -19.07 -16.49 -2.92
C HIS A 36 -18.71 -15.26 -3.79
N CYS A 37 -17.41 -15.03 -3.97
CA CYS A 37 -16.85 -13.90 -4.70
C CYS A 37 -16.25 -14.31 -6.06
N HIS A 38 -15.71 -15.52 -6.17
CA HIS A 38 -15.02 -16.00 -7.37
C HIS A 38 -15.85 -17.05 -8.15
N ASP A 39 -15.60 -17.11 -9.45
CA ASP A 39 -16.13 -18.12 -10.37
C ASP A 39 -15.00 -18.66 -11.29
N MET A 40 -14.66 -19.94 -11.13
CA MET A 40 -13.56 -20.59 -11.86
C MET A 40 -13.80 -20.74 -13.36
N HIS A 41 -15.07 -20.67 -13.78
CA HIS A 41 -15.49 -20.81 -15.17
C HIS A 41 -16.39 -19.64 -15.62
N GLY A 42 -16.21 -18.48 -14.99
CA GLY A 42 -16.92 -17.24 -15.33
C GLY A 42 -16.38 -16.55 -16.58
N ASP A 43 -16.99 -15.41 -16.91
CA ASP A 43 -16.71 -14.65 -18.13
C ASP A 43 -15.40 -13.83 -18.06
N ASP A 44 -14.95 -13.44 -16.86
CA ASP A 44 -13.74 -12.63 -16.66
C ASP A 44 -12.60 -13.47 -16.06
N PRO A 45 -11.47 -13.66 -16.79
CA PRO A 45 -10.32 -14.39 -16.27
C PRO A 45 -9.52 -13.60 -15.23
N ASP A 46 -9.62 -12.26 -15.18
CA ASP A 46 -8.86 -11.44 -14.25
C ASP A 46 -9.45 -11.53 -12.84
N GLY A 47 -8.65 -12.01 -11.89
CA GLY A 47 -9.09 -12.33 -10.54
C GLY A 47 -10.19 -13.40 -10.42
N GLN A 48 -10.73 -13.92 -11.54
CA GLN A 48 -11.85 -14.86 -11.59
C GLN A 48 -13.06 -14.37 -10.77
N LEU A 49 -13.34 -13.06 -10.79
CA LEU A 49 -14.44 -12.51 -10.01
C LEU A 49 -15.78 -12.90 -10.64
N ARG A 50 -16.70 -13.38 -9.79
CA ARG A 50 -18.08 -13.61 -10.19
C ARG A 50 -18.71 -12.28 -10.60
N ARG A 51 -19.51 -12.29 -11.66
CA ARG A 51 -20.25 -11.11 -12.13
C ARG A 51 -21.00 -10.42 -10.97
N GLY A 52 -20.78 -9.11 -10.83
CA GLY A 52 -21.41 -8.30 -9.78
C GLY A 52 -20.71 -8.38 -8.42
N ARG A 53 -19.56 -9.04 -8.32
CA ARG A 53 -18.73 -9.11 -7.09
C ARG A 53 -17.52 -8.18 -7.10
N GLU A 54 -17.47 -7.22 -8.02
CA GLU A 54 -16.47 -6.16 -8.00
C GLU A 54 -16.79 -5.13 -6.90
N GLY A 55 -15.75 -4.65 -6.23
CA GLY A 55 -15.87 -3.59 -5.21
C GLY A 55 -16.89 -3.90 -4.13
N ALA A 56 -17.75 -2.92 -3.83
CA ALA A 56 -18.87 -3.08 -2.88
C ALA A 56 -19.82 -4.26 -3.20
N GLY A 57 -19.91 -4.70 -4.46
CA GLY A 57 -20.73 -5.85 -4.88
C GLY A 57 -20.34 -7.17 -4.20
N ALA A 58 -19.10 -7.28 -3.72
CA ALA A 58 -18.64 -8.41 -2.91
C ALA A 58 -19.28 -8.46 -1.52
N CYS A 59 -19.76 -7.34 -0.99
CA CYS A 59 -20.13 -7.19 0.41
C CYS A 59 -21.64 -7.06 0.63
N VAL A 60 -22.33 -6.40 -0.29
CA VAL A 60 -23.70 -5.89 -0.07
C VAL A 60 -24.80 -6.95 -0.03
N ASP A 61 -24.52 -8.18 -0.44
CA ASP A 61 -25.48 -9.29 -0.32
C ASP A 61 -25.67 -9.74 1.13
N CYS A 62 -24.60 -9.66 1.94
CA CYS A 62 -24.65 -10.00 3.36
C CYS A 62 -24.77 -8.73 4.23
N HIS A 63 -24.20 -7.61 3.76
CA HIS A 63 -24.12 -6.37 4.52
C HIS A 63 -25.01 -5.29 3.92
N ALA A 64 -26.21 -5.11 4.47
CA ALA A 64 -27.11 -4.04 4.06
C ALA A 64 -26.44 -2.66 4.30
N PRO A 65 -26.33 -1.78 3.28
CA PRO A 65 -25.68 -0.46 3.43
C PRO A 65 -26.26 0.37 4.58
N THR A 66 -27.57 0.29 4.80
CA THR A 66 -28.29 0.97 5.88
C THR A 66 -27.86 0.53 7.29
N GLY A 67 -27.26 -0.66 7.42
CA GLY A 67 -26.73 -1.19 8.68
C GLY A 67 -25.23 -0.96 8.89
N LEU A 68 -24.50 -0.45 7.89
CA LEU A 68 -23.04 -0.25 7.92
C LEU A 68 -22.68 1.17 8.36
N GLY A 69 -22.98 1.51 9.61
CA GLY A 69 -22.52 2.77 10.21
C GLY A 69 -23.11 4.05 9.60
N GLY A 70 -24.26 3.97 8.90
CA GLY A 70 -24.95 5.14 8.33
C GLY A 70 -24.54 5.49 6.89
N ALA A 71 -23.78 4.63 6.19
CA ALA A 71 -23.52 4.81 4.77
C ALA A 71 -24.81 4.79 3.93
N THR A 72 -25.08 5.87 3.22
CA THR A 72 -26.10 5.91 2.15
C THR A 72 -25.50 5.64 0.77
N ASN A 73 -24.17 5.51 0.68
CA ASN A 73 -23.39 5.25 -0.54
C ASN A 73 -22.05 4.55 -0.21
N PRO A 74 -21.38 3.94 -1.22
CA PRO A 74 -20.00 3.46 -1.09
C PRO A 74 -19.06 4.59 -0.62
N GLY A 75 -18.11 4.27 0.26
CA GLY A 75 -17.16 5.24 0.83
C GLY A 75 -17.76 6.20 1.88
N GLY A 76 -19.08 6.26 2.01
CA GLY A 76 -19.78 7.18 2.93
C GLY A 76 -19.55 6.91 4.41
N HIS A 77 -19.43 5.64 4.84
CA HIS A 77 -19.20 5.31 6.25
C HIS A 77 -17.76 5.62 6.68
N GLY A 78 -16.80 5.59 5.75
CA GLY A 78 -15.38 5.82 6.04
C GLY A 78 -14.98 7.29 6.08
N GLY A 79 -15.93 8.22 5.86
CA GLY A 79 -15.64 9.65 5.75
C GLY A 79 -15.01 10.08 4.42
N HIS A 80 -14.82 9.16 3.45
CA HIS A 80 -14.24 9.47 2.14
C HIS A 80 -15.24 10.20 1.21
N GLY A 81 -16.53 9.85 1.32
CA GLY A 81 -17.64 10.57 0.68
C GLY A 81 -17.41 10.95 -0.79
N GLN A 82 -17.78 12.17 -1.15
CA GLN A 82 -17.60 12.70 -2.53
C GLN A 82 -16.15 13.04 -2.87
N ALA A 83 -15.25 13.11 -1.89
CA ALA A 83 -13.85 13.41 -2.14
C ALA A 83 -13.13 12.23 -2.81
N ALA A 84 -13.57 11.00 -2.56
CA ALA A 84 -13.04 9.80 -3.19
C ALA A 84 -14.16 8.78 -3.46
N PRO A 85 -15.03 9.01 -4.48
CA PRO A 85 -16.19 8.16 -4.75
C PRO A 85 -15.82 6.74 -5.23
N SER A 86 -14.56 6.52 -5.61
CA SER A 86 -14.02 5.21 -5.96
C SER A 86 -13.55 4.39 -4.76
N VAL A 87 -13.59 4.95 -3.54
CA VAL A 87 -13.23 4.23 -2.32
C VAL A 87 -14.44 3.45 -1.81
N ASP A 88 -14.28 2.15 -1.58
CA ASP A 88 -15.37 1.29 -1.12
C ASP A 88 -14.94 0.30 -0.02
N CYS A 89 -15.78 -0.71 0.22
CA CYS A 89 -15.62 -1.70 1.28
C CYS A 89 -14.26 -2.41 1.21
N ILE A 90 -13.82 -2.81 0.01
CA ILE A 90 -12.63 -3.65 -0.13
C ILE A 90 -11.35 -2.85 0.08
N ASP A 91 -11.35 -1.54 -0.19
CA ASP A 91 -10.17 -0.69 -0.01
C ASP A 91 -9.72 -0.62 1.46
N CYS A 92 -10.68 -0.65 2.41
CA CYS A 92 -10.39 -0.61 3.84
C CYS A 92 -10.38 -2.00 4.49
N HIS A 93 -11.38 -2.84 4.17
CA HIS A 93 -11.55 -4.13 4.86
C HIS A 93 -10.71 -5.27 4.27
N MET A 94 -10.21 -5.08 3.05
CA MET A 94 -9.31 -6.00 2.35
C MET A 94 -8.09 -5.23 1.84
N PRO A 95 -7.30 -4.59 2.73
CA PRO A 95 -6.30 -3.64 2.30
C PRO A 95 -5.20 -4.30 1.46
N THR A 96 -4.56 -3.51 0.59
CA THR A 96 -3.45 -3.96 -0.27
C THR A 96 -2.17 -4.08 0.55
N ILE A 97 -2.07 -5.15 1.34
CA ILE A 97 -0.96 -5.43 2.26
C ILE A 97 -0.36 -6.82 2.09
N THR A 98 -0.80 -7.55 1.06
CA THR A 98 -0.25 -8.84 0.68
C THR A 98 0.64 -8.66 -0.55
N TYR A 99 1.77 -9.34 -0.59
CA TYR A 99 2.65 -9.34 -1.76
C TYR A 99 2.53 -10.64 -2.56
N GLY A 100 2.43 -10.56 -3.87
CA GLY A 100 2.42 -11.75 -4.73
C GLY A 100 2.52 -11.39 -6.21
N LEU A 101 3.17 -12.25 -7.01
CA LEU A 101 3.27 -12.08 -8.46
C LEU A 101 3.87 -10.73 -8.90
N LEU A 102 4.84 -10.19 -8.15
CA LEU A 102 5.35 -8.83 -8.32
C LEU A 102 4.23 -7.78 -8.26
N GLU A 103 3.23 -7.97 -7.40
CA GLU A 103 2.15 -7.02 -7.21
C GLU A 103 1.77 -6.87 -5.73
N GLY A 104 1.23 -5.69 -5.39
CA GLY A 104 0.48 -5.49 -4.16
C GLY A 104 -0.93 -6.04 -4.32
N MET A 105 -1.31 -6.99 -3.48
CA MET A 105 -2.60 -7.69 -3.51
C MET A 105 -3.42 -7.36 -2.26
N ILE A 106 -4.73 -7.36 -2.42
CA ILE A 106 -5.67 -7.26 -1.30
C ILE A 106 -5.51 -8.45 -0.35
N SER A 107 -5.66 -8.20 0.94
CA SER A 107 -5.75 -9.25 1.96
C SER A 107 -7.16 -9.82 2.06
N HIS A 108 -7.28 -11.14 2.05
CA HIS A 108 -8.51 -11.89 2.32
C HIS A 108 -8.74 -12.13 3.81
N ARG A 109 -7.88 -11.62 4.70
CA ARG A 109 -8.24 -11.44 6.11
C ARG A 109 -9.15 -10.22 6.23
N ILE A 110 -10.40 -10.41 5.85
CA ILE A 110 -11.45 -9.37 5.85
C ILE A 110 -11.69 -8.92 7.28
N THR A 111 -11.31 -7.69 7.63
CA THR A 111 -11.37 -7.19 9.02
C THR A 111 -11.65 -5.69 9.06
N SER A 112 -12.10 -5.16 10.19
CA SER A 112 -12.19 -3.71 10.39
C SER A 112 -10.81 -3.12 10.71
N PRO A 113 -10.36 -2.06 10.01
CA PRO A 113 -9.09 -1.40 10.30
C PRO A 113 -9.00 -0.89 11.74
N ALA A 114 -7.82 -1.02 12.34
CA ALA A 114 -7.55 -0.52 13.69
C ALA A 114 -6.16 0.13 13.76
N PRO A 115 -5.94 1.28 13.10
CA PRO A 115 -4.63 1.95 13.04
C PRO A 115 -4.03 2.25 14.42
N ALA A 116 -4.87 2.46 15.46
CA ALA A 116 -4.39 2.67 16.82
C ALA A 116 -3.57 1.49 17.37
N ARG A 117 -3.81 0.25 16.91
CA ARG A 117 -3.04 -0.94 17.31
C ARG A 117 -1.65 -1.02 16.67
N LEU A 118 -1.36 -0.13 15.72
CA LEU A 118 -0.13 -0.10 14.95
C LEU A 118 0.76 1.10 15.32
N LEU A 119 0.33 1.93 16.27
CA LEU A 119 1.11 3.04 16.80
C LEU A 119 2.41 2.52 17.42
N GLY A 120 3.53 3.16 17.06
CA GLY A 120 4.87 2.77 17.53
C GLY A 120 5.40 1.45 16.95
N ARG A 121 4.71 0.86 15.97
CA ARG A 121 5.15 -0.35 15.27
C ARG A 121 5.63 0.00 13.86
N SER A 122 6.55 -0.79 13.31
CA SER A 122 7.07 -0.65 11.94
C SER A 122 7.13 -1.99 11.21
N ASP A 123 6.42 -3.00 11.72
CA ASP A 123 6.59 -4.42 11.37
C ASP A 123 5.51 -4.98 10.42
N GLN A 124 4.61 -4.12 9.93
CA GLN A 124 3.60 -4.42 8.93
C GLN A 124 3.04 -3.12 8.34
N PRO A 125 2.52 -3.09 7.10
CA PRO A 125 1.72 -1.98 6.56
C PRO A 125 0.27 -1.98 7.09
N ASP A 126 -0.50 -0.94 6.79
CA ASP A 126 -1.88 -0.77 7.27
C ASP A 126 -2.86 -0.19 6.23
N ALA A 127 -4.15 -0.43 6.41
CA ALA A 127 -5.18 -0.06 5.45
C ALA A 127 -5.22 1.44 5.12
N CYS A 128 -4.92 2.31 6.08
CA CYS A 128 -5.09 3.74 5.93
C CYS A 128 -3.90 4.34 5.18
N THR A 129 -2.68 4.03 5.61
CA THR A 129 -1.47 4.65 5.07
C THR A 129 -1.10 4.14 3.67
N GLN A 130 -1.57 2.95 3.27
CA GLN A 130 -1.41 2.48 1.88
C GLN A 130 -2.14 3.33 0.84
N CYS A 131 -3.15 4.12 1.23
CA CYS A 131 -3.72 5.17 0.38
C CYS A 131 -3.24 6.56 0.83
N HIS A 132 -3.20 6.80 2.15
CA HIS A 132 -2.74 8.05 2.71
C HIS A 132 -1.23 8.10 2.89
N VAL A 133 -0.52 8.01 1.76
CA VAL A 133 0.94 7.81 1.71
C VAL A 133 1.74 8.99 2.27
N ASP A 134 1.12 10.17 2.41
CA ASP A 134 1.66 11.39 3.02
C ASP A 134 1.33 11.53 4.52
N ARG A 135 0.78 10.50 5.15
CA ARG A 135 0.30 10.54 6.53
C ARG A 135 0.92 9.48 7.43
N SER A 136 0.99 9.79 8.71
CA SER A 136 1.46 8.90 9.77
C SER A 136 0.34 7.99 10.28
N ARG A 137 0.70 6.97 11.06
CA ARG A 137 -0.28 6.13 11.78
C ARG A 137 -0.99 6.88 12.89
N ALA A 138 -0.30 7.79 13.57
CA ALA A 138 -0.92 8.70 14.51
C ALA A 138 -2.06 9.51 13.87
N TRP A 139 -1.87 10.01 12.64
CA TRP A 139 -2.93 10.67 11.89
C TRP A 139 -4.09 9.71 11.60
N ALA A 140 -3.81 8.50 11.13
CA ALA A 140 -4.86 7.52 10.81
C ALA A 140 -5.68 7.13 12.07
N ALA A 141 -5.02 6.97 13.21
CA ALA A 141 -5.66 6.67 14.49
C ALA A 141 -6.56 7.80 14.98
N ALA A 142 -6.13 9.06 14.84
CA ALA A 142 -6.93 10.24 15.18
C ALA A 142 -8.09 10.42 14.19
N ALA A 143 -7.86 10.27 12.89
CA ALA A 143 -8.88 10.40 11.85
C ALA A 143 -10.05 9.44 12.07
N MET A 144 -9.78 8.20 12.49
CA MET A 144 -10.82 7.23 12.85
C MET A 144 -11.70 7.71 14.00
N VAL A 145 -11.13 8.39 15.01
CA VAL A 145 -11.90 9.01 16.11
C VAL A 145 -12.76 10.16 15.58
N ASP A 146 -12.19 11.02 14.73
CA ASP A 146 -12.88 12.19 14.17
C ASP A 146 -14.11 11.79 13.34
N VAL A 147 -14.03 10.69 12.58
CA VAL A 147 -15.16 10.16 11.80
C VAL A 147 -16.09 9.23 12.61
N GLY A 148 -15.82 9.05 13.91
CA GLY A 148 -16.67 8.27 14.82
C GLY A 148 -16.59 6.75 14.62
N LEU A 149 -15.51 6.23 14.06
CA LEU A 149 -15.30 4.80 13.82
C LEU A 149 -14.43 4.15 14.92
N ALA A 150 -14.71 2.87 15.19
CA ALA A 150 -13.89 2.06 16.09
C ALA A 150 -12.49 1.80 15.49
N GLY A 151 -11.51 1.51 16.34
CA GLY A 151 -10.12 1.25 15.89
C GLY A 151 -9.23 2.49 15.82
N GLY A 152 -9.81 3.67 16.08
CA GLY A 152 -9.08 4.90 16.39
C GLY A 152 -8.55 4.95 17.82
N GLY A 153 -7.75 5.97 18.11
CA GLY A 153 -7.15 6.20 19.42
C GLY A 153 -6.19 7.37 19.39
N GLU A 154 -5.90 7.92 20.57
CA GLU A 154 -4.94 9.00 20.70
C GLU A 154 -3.50 8.48 20.60
N PRO A 155 -2.60 9.16 19.88
CA PRO A 155 -1.19 8.83 19.88
C PRO A 155 -0.61 8.92 21.30
N VAL A 156 -0.02 7.83 21.79
CA VAL A 156 0.56 7.73 23.15
C VAL A 156 1.86 8.54 23.26
N THR A 157 2.51 8.82 22.13
CA THR A 157 3.72 9.64 22.02
C THR A 157 3.61 10.55 20.80
N LYS A 158 4.49 11.56 20.73
CA LYS A 158 4.79 12.26 19.47
C LYS A 158 5.43 11.27 18.51
N ASP A 159 4.62 10.46 17.85
CA ASP A 159 4.96 9.91 16.55
C ASP A 159 5.39 11.13 15.72
N GLU A 160 6.61 11.14 15.16
CA GLU A 160 7.27 12.34 14.60
C GLU A 160 6.56 12.93 13.37
N GLY A 161 5.35 12.44 13.07
CA GLY A 161 4.50 12.95 12.00
C GLY A 161 4.97 12.52 10.61
N HIS A 162 6.03 11.71 10.52
CA HIS A 162 6.52 11.21 9.26
C HIS A 162 5.51 10.26 8.59
N PRO A 163 5.41 10.27 7.25
CA PRO A 163 4.54 9.37 6.54
C PRO A 163 4.96 7.91 6.72
N GLN A 164 4.03 7.05 7.11
CA GLN A 164 4.35 5.65 7.37
C GLN A 164 4.92 4.95 6.12
N VAL A 165 4.36 5.25 4.94
CA VAL A 165 4.82 4.66 3.68
C VAL A 165 6.25 5.08 3.34
N LEU A 166 6.67 6.30 3.70
CA LEU A 166 8.06 6.73 3.53
C LEU A 166 8.99 5.96 4.47
N LEU A 167 8.59 5.77 5.73
CA LEU A 167 9.35 4.96 6.69
C LEU A 167 9.45 3.49 6.23
N ASP A 168 8.35 2.91 5.74
CA ASP A 168 8.31 1.54 5.23
C ASP A 168 9.18 1.38 3.97
N LEU A 169 9.19 2.38 3.07
CA LEU A 169 10.03 2.40 1.87
C LEU A 169 11.52 2.47 2.21
N LEU A 170 11.87 3.24 3.24
CA LEU A 170 13.25 3.49 3.61
C LEU A 170 13.82 2.47 4.60
N GLY A 171 13.03 1.91 5.50
CA GLY A 171 13.52 1.04 6.57
C GLY A 171 12.82 -0.31 6.68
N GLY A 172 11.77 -0.56 5.89
CA GLY A 172 11.05 -1.82 5.93
C GLY A 172 11.83 -2.99 5.34
N ASP A 173 11.38 -4.21 5.64
CA ASP A 173 11.85 -5.39 4.92
C ASP A 173 11.48 -5.32 3.42
N PRO A 174 12.07 -6.16 2.54
CA PRO A 174 11.84 -6.07 1.10
C PRO A 174 10.37 -6.17 0.68
N ILE A 175 9.52 -6.90 1.42
CA ILE A 175 8.08 -6.96 1.14
C ILE A 175 7.42 -5.64 1.52
N GLN A 176 7.73 -5.08 2.70
CA GLN A 176 7.23 -3.76 3.09
C GLN A 176 7.65 -2.67 2.09
N ARG A 177 8.91 -2.69 1.64
CA ARG A 177 9.42 -1.74 0.63
C ARG A 177 8.71 -1.88 -0.72
N ASN A 178 8.48 -3.11 -1.19
CA ASN A 178 7.70 -3.36 -2.40
C ASN A 178 6.27 -2.80 -2.28
N LEU A 179 5.59 -3.05 -1.15
CA LEU A 179 4.23 -2.57 -0.90
C LEU A 179 4.17 -1.04 -0.75
N ALA A 180 5.17 -0.43 -0.10
CA ALA A 180 5.29 1.02 -0.02
C ALA A 180 5.47 1.66 -1.41
N ALA A 181 6.36 1.10 -2.24
CA ALA A 181 6.55 1.56 -3.61
C ALA A 181 5.29 1.34 -4.48
N HIS A 182 4.56 0.25 -4.27
CA HIS A 182 3.27 0.01 -4.89
C HIS A 182 2.23 1.07 -4.49
N ALA A 183 2.10 1.35 -3.19
CA ALA A 183 1.18 2.34 -2.64
C ALA A 183 1.44 3.75 -3.21
N LEU A 184 2.70 4.16 -3.31
CA LEU A 184 3.09 5.47 -3.87
C LEU A 184 2.70 5.65 -5.34
N ALA A 185 2.60 4.55 -6.09
CA ALA A 185 2.19 4.56 -7.49
C ALA A 185 0.67 4.45 -7.69
N ALA A 186 -0.08 4.11 -6.63
CA ALA A 186 -1.50 3.82 -6.74
C ALA A 186 -2.30 5.06 -7.14
N PRO A 187 -3.25 4.98 -8.09
CA PRO A 187 -4.07 6.11 -8.49
C PRO A 187 -4.90 6.74 -7.35
N LYS A 188 -5.27 5.93 -6.35
CA LYS A 188 -6.03 6.36 -5.17
C LYS A 188 -5.16 6.96 -4.06
N ALA A 189 -3.83 6.95 -4.20
CA ALA A 189 -2.94 7.47 -3.17
C ALA A 189 -3.04 9.00 -3.06
N SER A 190 -3.14 9.51 -1.83
CA SER A 190 -3.01 10.95 -1.56
C SER A 190 -1.56 11.42 -1.64
N GLY A 191 -1.30 12.65 -1.20
CA GLY A 191 0.02 13.27 -1.30
C GLY A 191 0.30 13.87 -2.68
N ASP A 192 1.32 14.73 -2.71
CA ASP A 192 1.78 15.39 -3.93
C ASP A 192 2.44 14.38 -4.89
N PRO A 193 2.03 14.28 -6.16
CA PRO A 193 2.65 13.35 -7.11
C PRO A 193 4.15 13.54 -7.28
N GLY A 194 4.67 14.77 -7.22
CA GLY A 194 6.10 15.06 -7.31
C GLY A 194 6.88 14.53 -6.10
N ALA A 195 6.35 14.71 -4.89
CA ALA A 195 6.90 14.12 -3.68
C ALA A 195 6.95 12.58 -3.75
N ARG A 196 5.86 11.94 -4.21
CA ARG A 196 5.83 10.48 -4.39
C ARG A 196 6.86 10.00 -5.41
N MET A 197 7.04 10.73 -6.52
CA MET A 197 8.10 10.42 -7.49
C MET A 197 9.49 10.55 -6.86
N LEU A 198 9.74 11.58 -6.05
CA LEU A 198 11.01 11.73 -5.34
C LEU A 198 11.29 10.55 -4.42
N TRP A 199 10.31 10.10 -3.64
CA TRP A 199 10.47 8.94 -2.76
C TRP A 199 10.70 7.65 -3.54
N LEU A 200 9.96 7.42 -4.63
CA LEU A 200 10.18 6.27 -5.50
C LEU A 200 11.58 6.30 -6.14
N ALA A 201 12.13 7.48 -6.46
CA ALA A 201 13.48 7.59 -7.00
C ALA A 201 14.56 7.15 -5.99
N GLU A 202 14.35 7.37 -4.69
CA GLU A 202 15.23 6.83 -3.64
C GLU A 202 15.27 5.30 -3.64
N ALA A 203 14.13 4.65 -3.93
CA ALA A 203 14.03 3.20 -4.00
C ALA A 203 14.62 2.57 -5.29
N LEU A 204 15.12 3.37 -6.24
CA LEU A 204 15.87 2.83 -7.39
C LEU A 204 17.28 2.35 -7.01
N GLU A 205 17.83 2.84 -5.89
CA GLU A 205 19.12 2.41 -5.36
C GLU A 205 19.03 1.13 -4.52
N ASP A 206 17.81 0.66 -4.25
CA ASP A 206 17.55 -0.48 -3.37
C ASP A 206 18.37 -1.72 -3.75
N GLU A 207 18.81 -2.50 -2.77
CA GLU A 207 19.59 -3.73 -2.98
C GLU A 207 18.75 -4.85 -3.64
N TYR A 208 17.43 -4.89 -3.38
CA TYR A 208 16.53 -5.90 -3.94
C TYR A 208 16.03 -5.49 -5.33
N PRO A 209 16.26 -6.31 -6.38
CA PRO A 209 15.77 -6.00 -7.72
C PRO A 209 14.25 -5.84 -7.80
N SER A 210 13.49 -6.53 -6.95
CA SER A 210 12.03 -6.35 -6.89
C SER A 210 11.67 -4.93 -6.49
N VAL A 211 12.32 -4.37 -5.46
CA VAL A 211 12.00 -3.03 -4.96
C VAL A 211 12.34 -1.99 -6.03
N ARG A 212 13.49 -2.14 -6.69
CA ARG A 212 13.86 -1.31 -7.85
C ARG A 212 12.84 -1.40 -8.99
N TRP A 213 12.31 -2.60 -9.25
CA TRP A 213 11.27 -2.80 -10.26
C TRP A 213 9.96 -2.09 -9.88
N PHE A 214 9.50 -2.19 -8.63
CA PHE A 214 8.31 -1.46 -8.15
C PHE A 214 8.51 0.05 -8.24
N ALA A 215 9.67 0.54 -7.80
CA ALA A 215 10.05 1.94 -7.86
C ALA A 215 10.04 2.47 -9.30
N TRP A 216 10.71 1.79 -10.22
CA TRP A 216 10.75 2.13 -11.64
C TRP A 216 9.37 2.09 -12.29
N ARG A 217 8.59 1.02 -12.06
CA ARG A 217 7.23 0.88 -12.59
C ARG A 217 6.31 1.99 -12.06
N GLY A 218 6.43 2.31 -10.77
CA GLY A 218 5.68 3.38 -10.12
C GLY A 218 6.01 4.75 -10.71
N LEU A 219 7.30 5.07 -10.83
CA LEU A 219 7.78 6.31 -11.45
C LEU A 219 7.24 6.47 -12.87
N ARG A 220 7.30 5.41 -13.69
CA ARG A 220 6.75 5.44 -15.05
C ARG A 220 5.26 5.70 -15.06
N THR A 221 4.51 5.09 -14.14
CA THR A 221 3.06 5.29 -14.00
C THR A 221 2.73 6.74 -13.66
N LEU A 222 3.41 7.30 -12.65
CA LEU A 222 3.21 8.68 -12.25
C LEU A 222 3.64 9.67 -13.34
N ALA A 223 4.78 9.43 -13.98
CA ALA A 223 5.32 10.31 -15.03
C ALA A 223 4.41 10.32 -16.26
N ALA A 224 3.86 9.16 -16.66
CA ALA A 224 2.90 9.07 -17.76
C ALA A 224 1.56 9.75 -17.45
N ALA A 225 1.14 9.78 -16.18
CA ALA A 225 -0.07 10.48 -15.74
C ALA A 225 0.16 11.99 -15.54
N SER A 226 1.42 12.42 -15.34
CA SER A 226 1.78 13.80 -15.10
C SER A 226 1.66 14.66 -16.36
N ARG A 227 1.28 15.93 -16.17
CA ARG A 227 1.28 16.96 -17.21
C ARG A 227 2.36 18.03 -16.97
N GLU A 228 3.26 17.77 -16.03
CA GLU A 228 4.32 18.71 -15.67
C GLU A 228 5.44 18.71 -16.72
N LYS A 229 6.08 19.87 -16.87
CA LYS A 229 7.26 20.02 -17.71
C LYS A 229 8.39 19.15 -17.17
N GLY A 230 9.02 18.33 -18.02
CA GLY A 230 10.03 17.35 -17.59
C GLY A 230 9.53 15.89 -17.65
N SER A 231 8.22 15.66 -17.78
CA SER A 231 7.65 14.30 -17.77
C SER A 231 8.14 13.45 -18.95
N GLU A 232 8.32 14.03 -20.13
CA GLU A 232 8.85 13.32 -21.31
C GLU A 232 10.32 12.96 -21.13
N GLU A 233 11.12 13.89 -20.62
CA GLU A 233 12.53 13.66 -20.30
C GLU A 233 12.70 12.59 -19.21
N LEU A 234 11.84 12.61 -18.19
CA LEU A 234 11.80 11.59 -17.14
C LEU A 234 11.44 10.22 -17.70
N LEU A 235 10.42 10.13 -18.56
CA LEU A 235 10.04 8.88 -19.21
C LEU A 235 11.17 8.33 -20.10
N ALA A 236 11.89 9.21 -20.80
CA ALA A 236 13.05 8.83 -21.60
C ALA A 236 14.20 8.30 -20.73
N ALA A 237 14.50 8.96 -19.60
CA ALA A 237 15.50 8.48 -18.64
C ALA A 237 15.12 7.12 -18.05
N LEU A 238 13.85 6.94 -17.68
CA LEU A 238 13.32 5.68 -17.14
C LEU A 238 13.34 4.53 -18.15
N ALA A 239 13.25 4.80 -19.45
CA ALA A 239 13.33 3.77 -20.49
C ALA A 239 14.71 3.10 -20.55
N GLY A 240 15.77 3.80 -20.12
CA GLY A 240 17.14 3.28 -20.07
C GLY A 240 17.52 2.61 -18.74
N PHE A 241 16.63 2.60 -17.74
CA PHE A 241 16.93 2.03 -16.43
C PHE A 241 16.76 0.51 -16.42
N ASP A 242 17.87 -0.20 -16.22
CA ASP A 242 17.87 -1.64 -15.99
C ASP A 242 17.86 -1.94 -14.48
N TYR A 243 16.71 -2.36 -13.95
CA TYR A 243 16.55 -2.72 -12.54
C TYR A 243 17.31 -3.99 -12.14
N LEU A 244 17.81 -4.79 -13.09
CA LEU A 244 18.71 -5.94 -12.86
C LEU A 244 20.18 -5.61 -13.15
N GLY A 245 20.46 -4.43 -13.68
CA GLY A 245 21.78 -4.00 -14.11
C GLY A 245 22.79 -3.88 -12.97
N SER A 246 24.07 -3.82 -13.35
CA SER A 246 25.17 -3.62 -12.38
C SER A 246 25.01 -2.27 -11.66
N ILE A 247 25.62 -2.15 -10.48
CA ILE A 247 25.60 -0.91 -9.69
C ILE A 247 26.08 0.29 -10.55
N GLU A 248 27.18 0.12 -11.28
CA GLU A 248 27.78 1.17 -12.11
C GLU A 248 26.81 1.67 -13.19
N SER A 249 26.12 0.75 -13.86
CA SER A 249 25.12 1.12 -14.89
C SER A 249 23.91 1.83 -14.29
N ARG A 250 23.47 1.40 -13.10
CA ARG A 250 22.30 1.96 -12.42
C ARG A 250 22.57 3.36 -11.87
N VAL A 251 23.75 3.61 -11.28
CA VAL A 251 24.10 4.93 -10.73
C VAL A 251 23.96 6.02 -11.78
N LEU A 252 24.52 5.81 -12.98
CA LEU A 252 24.43 6.79 -14.08
C LEU A 252 22.99 7.03 -14.54
N ALA A 253 22.18 5.97 -14.60
CA ALA A 253 20.77 6.07 -14.96
C ALA A 253 19.95 6.79 -13.87
N ILE A 254 20.22 6.52 -12.60
CA ILE A 254 19.56 7.14 -11.45
C ILE A 254 19.87 8.64 -11.38
N ASP A 255 21.12 9.05 -11.62
CA ASP A 255 21.48 10.46 -11.70
C ASP A 255 20.70 11.19 -12.80
N SER A 256 20.55 10.54 -13.96
CA SER A 256 19.76 11.08 -15.08
C SER A 256 18.27 11.18 -14.73
N ILE A 257 17.72 10.17 -14.05
CA ILE A 257 16.33 10.18 -13.57
C ILE A 257 16.11 11.30 -12.56
N ARG A 258 16.95 11.42 -11.53
CA ARG A 258 16.88 12.47 -10.51
C ARG A 258 16.97 13.87 -11.12
N ALA A 259 17.81 14.05 -12.14
CA ALA A 259 17.95 15.32 -12.84
C ALA A 259 16.67 15.74 -13.61
N ALA A 260 15.90 14.74 -14.07
CA ALA A 260 14.66 14.92 -14.84
C ALA A 260 13.39 14.98 -13.97
N LEU A 261 13.47 14.75 -12.66
CA LEU A 261 12.32 14.87 -11.77
C LEU A 261 11.78 16.31 -11.73
N PRO A 262 10.44 16.51 -11.68
CA PRO A 262 9.85 17.85 -11.68
C PRO A 262 10.21 18.70 -10.45
N SER A 263 10.38 18.05 -9.30
CA SER A 263 10.93 18.65 -8.09
C SER A 263 12.23 17.96 -7.72
N ARG A 264 13.11 18.70 -7.02
CA ARG A 264 14.38 18.20 -6.47
C ARG A 264 14.42 18.15 -4.96
N ARG A 265 13.36 18.64 -4.31
CA ARG A 265 13.30 18.77 -2.86
C ARG A 265 11.92 18.35 -2.39
N ASP A 266 11.91 17.57 -1.33
CA ASP A 266 10.70 17.20 -0.62
C ASP A 266 10.95 17.44 0.88
N PRO A 267 10.17 18.33 1.53
CA PRO A 267 10.37 18.66 2.93
C PRO A 267 10.26 17.46 3.87
N MET A 268 9.44 16.45 3.53
CA MET A 268 9.26 15.28 4.40
C MET A 268 10.48 14.37 4.38
N LEU A 269 11.07 14.16 3.19
CA LEU A 269 12.31 13.42 3.00
C LEU A 269 13.51 14.18 3.60
N GLU A 270 13.57 15.50 3.42
CA GLU A 270 14.62 16.34 4.03
C GLU A 270 14.53 16.35 5.56
N ALA A 271 13.32 16.37 6.11
CA ALA A 271 13.09 16.38 7.55
C ALA A 271 13.59 15.12 8.26
N LEU A 272 13.76 13.99 7.55
CA LEU A 272 14.34 12.78 8.11
C LEU A 272 15.83 12.94 8.46
N GLY A 273 16.56 13.85 7.81
CA GLY A 273 17.97 14.10 8.12
C GLY A 273 18.81 12.81 8.27
N ASP A 274 19.45 12.67 9.43
CA ASP A 274 20.29 11.51 9.77
C ASP A 274 19.47 10.21 9.97
N ASP A 275 18.17 10.32 10.30
CA ASP A 275 17.30 9.16 10.49
C ASP A 275 17.08 8.39 9.19
N LYS A 276 17.19 9.06 8.03
CA LYS A 276 17.17 8.37 6.73
C LYS A 276 18.28 7.33 6.62
N GLU A 277 19.50 7.69 6.99
CA GLU A 277 20.64 6.77 6.93
C GLU A 277 20.52 5.67 7.99
N ALA A 278 19.98 5.99 9.17
CA ALA A 278 19.67 5.00 10.20
C ALA A 278 18.63 3.97 9.72
N LEU A 279 17.57 4.41 9.03
CA LEU A 279 16.57 3.54 8.43
C LEU A 279 17.18 2.62 7.35
N ILE A 280 18.00 3.17 6.45
CA ILE A 280 18.64 2.40 5.38
C ILE A 280 19.64 1.38 5.95
N SER A 281 20.52 1.81 6.85
CA SER A 281 21.51 0.93 7.48
C SER A 281 20.87 -0.15 8.36
N GLY A 282 19.70 0.12 8.93
CA GLY A 282 18.91 -0.85 9.72
C GLY A 282 18.38 -2.04 8.90
N ARG A 283 18.39 -1.98 7.57
CA ARG A 283 17.87 -3.04 6.68
C ARG A 283 18.66 -4.35 6.74
N VAL A 284 19.93 -4.32 7.13
CA VAL A 284 20.85 -5.48 7.12
C VAL A 284 20.29 -6.67 7.94
N GLY A 285 19.42 -6.41 8.93
CA GLY A 285 18.75 -7.46 9.72
C GLY A 285 17.37 -7.89 9.21
N LEU A 286 16.86 -7.28 8.14
CA LEU A 286 15.51 -7.45 7.61
C LEU A 286 15.48 -8.19 6.27
N GLU A 287 16.62 -8.74 5.86
CA GLU A 287 16.74 -9.50 4.63
C GLU A 287 15.81 -10.71 4.64
N ILE A 288 15.04 -10.88 3.57
CA ILE A 288 14.21 -12.07 3.40
C ILE A 288 15.10 -13.14 2.81
N TRP A 289 15.68 -13.97 3.67
CA TRP A 289 16.44 -15.13 3.26
C TRP A 289 15.52 -16.13 2.55
N ILE A 290 15.73 -16.31 1.25
CA ILE A 290 14.99 -17.27 0.39
C ILE A 290 15.80 -18.56 0.15
N GLY A 291 16.71 -18.91 1.07
CA GLY A 291 17.49 -20.15 0.99
C GLY A 291 18.84 -20.03 0.28
N GLU A 292 19.82 -20.80 0.80
CA GLU A 292 20.85 -21.49 0.01
C GLU A 292 20.30 -22.84 -0.48
#